data_AF-A0A7Y2D2Q8-F1
#
_entry.id   AF-A0A7Y2D2Q8-F1
#
_cell.length_a   1.000
_cell.length_b   1.000
_cell.length_c   1.000
_cell.angle_alpha   90.00
_cell.angle_beta   90.00
_cell.angle_gamma   90.00
#
_symmetry.space_group_name_H-M   'P 1'
#
loop_
_entity.id
_entity.type
_entity.pdbx_description
1 polymer ?
#
loop_
_entity_poly.entity_id
_entity_poly.type
_entity_poly.pdbx_seq_one_letter_code
_entity_poly.pdbx_strand_id
1 'polypeptide(L)' 'MERQRSFYNADKVEQLLQPTRFPSSVNRHEVYCGECGETFFLDQVRHEAYLRQYELTQENPFVCQRCDFENDESSYSG' A
#
# COMPACT_ATOMS: atom_id res chain seq x y z
N MET A 1 19.46 -27.04 17.36
CA MET A 1 18.94 -25.67 17.20
C MET A 1 19.30 -25.21 15.80
N GLU A 2 18.40 -25.25 14.80
CA GLU A 2 18.56 -24.47 13.56
C GLU A 2 17.15 -24.16 12.98
N ARG A 3 16.43 -23.25 13.65
CA ARG A 3 15.28 -22.52 13.08
C ARG A 3 15.87 -21.28 12.41
N GLN A 4 16.04 -21.23 11.09
CA GLN A 4 16.31 -19.98 10.37
C GLN A 4 16.40 -20.17 8.84
N ARG A 5 15.33 -20.65 8.21
CA ARG A 5 15.17 -20.53 6.73
C ARG A 5 13.84 -19.92 6.31
N SER A 6 12.87 -19.88 7.22
CA SER A 6 11.52 -19.38 6.96
C SER A 6 11.40 -17.85 6.95
N PHE A 7 12.35 -17.12 7.54
CA PHE A 7 12.26 -15.67 7.68
C PHE A 7 12.64 -14.91 6.40
N TYR A 8 13.51 -15.45 5.54
CA TYR A 8 14.01 -14.74 4.35
C TYR A 8 13.01 -14.62 3.20
N ASN A 9 11.94 -15.41 3.20
CA ASN A 9 10.90 -15.33 2.17
C ASN A 9 9.74 -14.40 2.56
N ALA A 10 9.61 -13.98 3.82
CA ALA A 10 8.53 -13.10 4.26
C ALA A 10 8.77 -11.67 3.74
N ASP A 11 9.96 -11.12 3.96
CA ASP A 11 10.33 -9.75 3.54
C ASP A 11 10.17 -9.50 2.03
N LYS A 12 10.49 -10.48 1.19
CA LYS A 12 10.31 -10.33 -0.27
C LYS A 12 8.84 -10.29 -0.67
N VAL A 13 7.98 -11.04 0.03
CA VAL A 13 6.54 -10.99 -0.21
C VAL A 13 6.01 -9.63 0.26
N GLU A 14 6.45 -9.13 1.42
CA GLU A 14 6.05 -7.81 1.93
C GLU A 14 6.52 -6.65 1.04
N GLN A 15 7.71 -6.73 0.43
CA GLN A 15 8.18 -5.74 -0.54
C GLN A 15 7.41 -5.75 -1.86
N LEU A 16 7.03 -6.93 -2.36
CA LEU A 16 6.18 -7.04 -3.57
C LEU A 16 4.74 -6.60 -3.32
N LEU A 17 4.29 -6.64 -2.07
CA LEU A 17 2.95 -6.21 -1.68
C LEU A 17 2.82 -4.69 -1.56
N GLN A 18 3.90 -3.92 -1.52
CA GLN A 18 3.82 -2.46 -1.34
C GLN A 18 3.31 -1.74 -2.61
N PRO A 19 2.49 -0.68 -2.47
CA PRO A 19 2.04 0.10 -3.61
C PRO A 19 3.23 0.80 -4.27
N THR A 20 3.56 0.43 -5.50
CA THR A 20 4.70 1.01 -6.21
C THR A 20 4.22 2.01 -7.27
N ARG A 21 5.05 3.01 -7.57
CA ARG A 21 4.80 3.95 -8.68
C ARG A 21 4.98 3.33 -10.07
N PHE A 22 5.56 2.14 -10.11
CA PHE A 22 5.84 1.42 -11.34
C PHE A 22 4.92 0.20 -11.42
N PRO A 23 4.30 -0.05 -12.59
CA PRO A 23 3.52 -1.26 -12.79
C PRO A 23 4.44 -2.47 -12.89
N SER A 24 3.99 -3.60 -12.36
CA SER A 24 4.64 -4.90 -12.54
C SER A 24 3.62 -5.94 -12.98
N SER A 25 4.06 -7.18 -13.20
CA SER A 25 3.17 -8.30 -13.51
C SER A 25 2.18 -8.63 -12.38
N VAL A 26 2.44 -8.13 -11.17
CA VAL A 26 1.71 -8.44 -9.93
C VAL A 26 0.77 -7.28 -9.57
N ASN A 27 1.27 -6.05 -9.63
CA ASN A 27 0.51 -4.82 -9.41
C ASN A 27 0.21 -4.07 -10.72
N ARG A 28 -0.99 -4.29 -11.25
CA ARG A 28 -1.46 -3.73 -12.54
C ARG A 28 -2.64 -2.78 -12.42
N HIS A 29 -3.15 -2.57 -11.20
CA HIS A 29 -4.31 -1.70 -10.98
C HIS A 29 -3.83 -0.34 -10.55
N GLU A 30 -4.09 0.67 -11.36
CA GLU A 30 -3.76 2.05 -11.03
C GLU A 30 -4.75 2.62 -10.00
N VAL A 31 -4.20 3.30 -9.00
CA VAL A 31 -4.94 4.09 -8.01
C VAL A 31 -4.20 5.40 -7.77
N TYR A 32 -4.92 6.43 -7.36
CA TYR A 32 -4.33 7.73 -7.03
C TYR A 32 -4.36 7.94 -5.52
N CYS A 33 -3.29 8.51 -4.97
CA CYS A 33 -3.28 8.93 -3.57
C CYS A 33 -4.26 10.09 -3.36
N GLY A 34 -5.14 10.00 -2.36
CA GLY A 34 -6.08 11.07 -2.02
C GLY A 34 -5.39 12.37 -1.57
N GLU A 35 -4.20 12.26 -0.96
CA GLU A 35 -3.48 13.40 -0.37
C GLU A 35 -2.55 14.08 -1.39
N CYS A 36 -1.67 13.31 -2.04
CA CYS A 36 -0.67 13.86 -2.96
C CYS A 36 -1.06 13.79 -4.44
N GLY A 37 -2.12 13.07 -4.78
CA GLY A 37 -2.59 12.91 -6.17
C GLY A 37 -1.67 12.07 -7.07
N GLU A 38 -0.59 11.49 -6.54
CA GLU A 38 0.31 10.65 -7.34
C GLU A 38 -0.32 9.29 -7.65
N THR A 39 0.01 8.75 -8.82
CA THR A 39 -0.47 7.44 -9.28
C THR A 39 0.42 6.32 -8.74
N PHE A 40 -0.22 5.27 -8.23
CA PHE A 40 0.40 4.05 -7.71
C PHE A 40 -0.29 2.83 -8.28
N PHE A 41 0.40 1.70 -8.26
CA PHE A 41 -0.10 0.43 -8.74
C PHE A 41 -0.29 -0.54 -7.59
N LEU A 42 -1.48 -1.13 -7.53
CA LEU A 42 -1.89 -2.12 -6.55
C LEU A 42 -2.06 -3.50 -7.18
N ASP A 43 -1.81 -4.50 -6.33
CA ASP A 43 -2.23 -5.88 -6.55
C ASP A 43 -3.74 -6.02 -6.57
N GLN A 44 -4.20 -7.08 -7.23
CA GLN A 44 -5.61 -7.45 -7.32
C GLN A 44 -6.30 -7.46 -5.93
N VAL A 45 -5.70 -8.13 -4.95
CA VAL A 45 -6.28 -8.27 -3.60
C VAL A 45 -6.45 -6.92 -2.89
N ARG A 46 -5.46 -6.03 -3.01
CA ARG A 46 -5.52 -4.69 -2.42
C ARG A 46 -6.47 -3.78 -3.16
N HIS A 47 -6.52 -3.90 -4.49
CA HIS A 47 -7.47 -3.16 -5.30
C HIS A 47 -8.92 -3.54 -4.96
N GLU A 48 -9.21 -4.82 -4.72
CA GLU A 48 -10.54 -5.26 -4.24
C GLU A 48 -10.87 -4.71 -2.84
N ALA A 49 -9.90 -4.70 -1.92
CA ALA A 49 -10.09 -4.10 -0.61
C ALA A 49 -10.32 -2.58 -0.68
N TYR A 50 -9.53 -1.90 -1.52
CA TYR A 50 -9.68 -0.49 -1.85
C TYR A 50 -11.08 -0.19 -2.38
N LEU A 51 -11.54 -0.95 -3.39
CA LEU A 51 -12.86 -0.78 -3.99
C LEU A 51 -13.97 -0.98 -2.96
N ARG A 52 -13.89 -2.04 -2.14
CA ARG A 52 -14.89 -2.28 -1.09
C ARG A 52 -14.99 -1.08 -0.15
N GLN A 53 -13.87 -0.53 0.28
CA GLN A 53 -13.84 0.57 1.22
C GLN A 53 -14.32 1.87 0.55
N TYR A 54 -13.91 2.11 -0.70
CA TYR A 54 -14.41 3.19 -1.55
C TYR A 54 -15.93 3.12 -1.76
N GLU A 55 -16.50 1.94 -2.00
CA GLU A 55 -17.95 1.76 -2.14
C GLU A 55 -18.70 2.06 -0.83
N LEU A 56 -18.09 1.76 0.31
CA LEU A 56 -18.68 2.00 1.63
C LEU A 56 -18.65 3.48 2.03
N THR A 57 -17.54 4.17 1.80
CA THR A 57 -17.36 5.57 2.23
C THR A 57 -17.64 6.58 1.13
N GLN A 58 -17.58 6.17 -0.14
CA GLN A 58 -17.54 7.05 -1.33
C GLN A 58 -16.36 8.03 -1.33
N GLU A 59 -15.36 7.76 -0.49
CA GLU A 59 -14.13 8.55 -0.35
C GLU A 59 -12.96 7.70 -0.79
N ASN A 60 -11.90 8.31 -1.33
CA ASN A 60 -10.68 7.59 -1.70
C ASN A 60 -9.89 7.17 -0.45
N PRO A 61 -9.87 5.89 -0.04
CA PRO A 61 -9.15 5.45 1.15
C PRO A 61 -7.66 5.26 0.90
N PHE A 62 -7.18 5.39 -0.34
CA PHE A 62 -5.80 5.11 -0.67
C PHE A 62 -4.91 6.32 -0.37
N VAL A 63 -4.04 6.14 0.63
CA VAL A 63 -2.98 7.08 0.99
C VAL A 63 -1.64 6.39 0.75
N CYS A 64 -0.71 7.07 0.07
CA CYS A 64 0.61 6.51 -0.16
C CYS A 64 1.42 6.53 1.13
N GLN A 65 2.38 5.60 1.25
CA GLN A 65 3.19 5.44 2.47
C GLN A 65 3.89 6.73 2.91
N ARG A 66 4.28 7.61 1.97
CA ARG A 66 4.87 8.90 2.31
C ARG A 66 3.87 9.81 3.04
N CYS A 67 2.66 9.93 2.51
CA CYS A 67 1.60 10.76 3.11
C CYS A 67 1.11 10.15 4.43
N ASP A 68 1.03 8.81 4.50
CA ASP A 68 0.69 8.08 5.73
C ASP A 68 1.73 8.35 6.83
N PHE A 69 3.02 8.31 6.47
CA PHE A 69 4.12 8.62 7.39
C PHE A 69 4.12 10.08 7.83
N GLU A 70 3.90 11.05 6.94
CA GLU A 70 3.81 12.47 7.33
C GLU A 70 2.61 12.74 8.24
N ASN A 71 1.50 12.04 8.04
CA ASN A 71 0.34 12.14 8.92
C ASN A 71 0.62 11.56 10.32
N ASP A 72 1.32 10.43 10.41
CA ASP A 72 1.71 9.81 11.69
C ASP A 72 2.69 10.69 12.48
N GLU A 73 3.73 11.23 11.82
CA GLU A 73 4.71 12.12 12.45
C GLU A 73 4.08 13.44 12.94
N SER A 74 3.07 13.96 12.23
CA SER A 74 2.34 15.17 12.65
C SER A 74 1.52 14.97 13.93
N SER A 75 1.25 13.72 14.32
CA SER A 75 0.47 13.37 15.52
C SER A 75 1.30 13.39 16.81
N TYR A 76 2.63 13.44 16.74
CA TYR A 76 3.53 13.40 17.90
C TYR A 76 4.11 14.76 18.32
N SER A 77 3.78 15.85 17.62
CA SER A 77 4.22 17.21 17.95
C SER A 77 3.07 18.08 18.49
N GLY A 78 2.37 17.59 19.52
CA GLY A 78 1.36 18.32 20.30
C GLY A 78 1.83 18.62 21.71
#